data_AF-A0A838SJJ0-F1
#
_entry.id   AF-A0A838SJJ0-F1
#
_cell.length_a   1.000
_cell.length_b   1.000
_cell.length_c   1.000
_cell.angle_alpha   90.00
_cell.angle_beta   90.00
_cell.angle_gamma   90.00
#
_symmetry.space_group_name_H-M   'P 1'
#
loop_
_entity.id
_entity.type
_entity.pdbx_description
1 polymer ?
#
loop_
_entity_poly.entity_id
_entity_poly.type
_entity_poly.pdbx_seq_one_letter_code
_entity_poly.pdbx_strand_id
1 'polypeptide(L)'
;MPVVIGEPSFEALLDDLRLVREKGLGNLRRYGVPALHAACQLTELSTRQDQEPAAVERLLRQAVETLGGGRSGEAAEYSLGLVTGTKLWNVTDRRKAAAKAQGVATETFRKTYETQLLQQVAEGVLAQLHDWRLRSTLLAMERRHPADSRLAVQWVERFEAYYRIWTPVWQLAADLQAAVATRRAPPTAHPPWDPESDEPYDLEDQARGYARAALYAYTRYHLELRKFMTRHGGLWLLSNAEVEQQVADAVYRIGWHNPMNEDDDSWLRRHLADSRHEEPQHFAHLVRSSSVGVAILTEWQEYVTSCTCPGNDDPAEGCQVHATIQACQDFCDLIDADWLKIADWYQPASQPRRGVTGEELYERRLQEHPRHT
;
A
#
# COMPACT_ATOMS: atom_id res chain seq x y z
N MET A 1 42.91 -7.81 -1.89
CA MET A 1 42.09 -6.57 -1.89
C MET A 1 40.64 -6.97 -2.17
N PRO A 2 39.63 -6.47 -1.41
CA PRO A 2 38.25 -6.78 -1.73
C PRO A 2 37.89 -6.13 -3.06
N VAL A 3 37.57 -6.94 -4.07
CA VAL A 3 37.05 -6.45 -5.34
C VAL A 3 35.67 -5.85 -5.04
N VAL A 4 35.44 -4.58 -5.36
CA VAL A 4 34.11 -3.96 -5.24
C VAL A 4 33.25 -4.53 -6.36
N ILE A 5 32.14 -5.19 -6.04
CA ILE A 5 31.17 -5.62 -7.05
C ILE A 5 30.40 -4.36 -7.45
N GLY A 6 30.68 -3.84 -8.65
CA GLY A 6 29.96 -2.70 -9.20
C GLY A 6 28.53 -3.09 -9.53
N GLU A 7 27.58 -2.19 -9.29
CA GLU A 7 26.19 -2.37 -9.68
C GLU A 7 26.10 -2.52 -11.22
N PRO A 8 25.41 -3.56 -11.73
CA PRO A 8 25.31 -3.77 -13.15
C PRO A 8 24.48 -2.67 -13.80
N SER A 9 24.99 -2.11 -14.90
CA SER A 9 24.23 -1.15 -15.71
C SER A 9 23.11 -1.85 -16.50
N PHE A 10 22.11 -1.07 -16.91
CA PHE A 10 21.03 -1.53 -17.78
C PHE A 10 21.55 -2.23 -19.05
N GLU A 11 22.51 -1.62 -19.75
CA GLU A 11 23.07 -2.18 -20.98
C GLU A 11 23.79 -3.52 -20.73
N ALA A 12 24.53 -3.62 -19.62
CA ALA A 12 25.21 -4.86 -19.25
C ALA A 12 24.23 -6.00 -18.93
N LEU A 13 23.11 -5.69 -18.26
CA LEU A 13 22.03 -6.67 -18.02
C LEU A 13 21.37 -7.08 -19.34
N LEU A 14 21.13 -6.14 -20.25
CA LEU A 14 20.50 -6.42 -21.52
C LEU A 14 21.38 -7.33 -22.40
N ASP A 15 22.70 -7.16 -22.38
CA ASP A 15 23.63 -8.02 -23.09
C ASP A 15 23.66 -9.45 -22.52
N ASP A 16 23.65 -9.59 -21.20
CA ASP A 16 23.53 -10.90 -20.56
C ASP A 16 22.20 -11.58 -20.89
N LEU A 17 21.09 -10.85 -20.86
CA LEU A 17 19.76 -11.35 -21.20
C LEU A 17 19.68 -11.80 -22.67
N ARG A 18 20.30 -11.06 -23.60
CA ARG A 18 20.44 -11.50 -25.01
C ARG A 18 21.20 -12.81 -25.09
N LEU A 19 22.26 -12.97 -24.31
CA LEU A 19 23.07 -14.19 -24.29
C LEU A 19 22.28 -15.37 -23.72
N VAL A 20 21.50 -15.18 -22.65
CA VAL A 20 20.59 -16.19 -22.11
C VAL A 20 19.53 -16.59 -23.12
N ARG A 21 18.93 -15.61 -23.81
CA ARG A 21 17.94 -15.86 -24.88
C ARG A 21 18.54 -16.68 -26.02
N GLU A 22 19.79 -16.43 -26.39
CA GLU A 22 20.48 -17.13 -27.49
C GLU A 22 20.99 -18.51 -27.13
N LYS A 23 21.73 -18.63 -26.03
CA LYS A 23 22.40 -19.87 -25.63
C LYS A 23 21.54 -20.76 -24.74
N GLY A 24 20.45 -20.21 -24.20
CA GLY A 24 19.49 -20.89 -23.34
C GLY A 24 19.95 -20.95 -21.88
N LEU A 25 18.98 -20.85 -20.97
CA LEU A 25 19.21 -20.88 -19.53
C LEU A 25 19.83 -22.21 -19.06
N GLY A 26 19.48 -23.35 -19.68
CA GLY A 26 20.05 -24.64 -19.31
C GLY A 26 21.55 -24.79 -19.56
N ASN A 27 22.15 -23.89 -20.34
CA ASN A 27 23.58 -23.91 -20.69
C ASN A 27 24.41 -22.89 -19.92
N LEU A 28 23.87 -22.24 -18.88
CA LEU A 28 24.55 -21.17 -18.13
C LEU A 28 25.96 -21.54 -17.62
N ARG A 29 26.25 -22.82 -17.37
CA ARG A 29 27.62 -23.25 -16.98
C ARG A 29 28.66 -23.14 -18.10
N ARG A 30 28.24 -22.93 -19.35
CA ARG A 30 29.10 -22.92 -20.54
C ARG A 30 29.39 -21.53 -21.08
N TYR A 31 28.78 -20.48 -20.52
CA TYR A 31 28.99 -19.10 -20.93
C TYR A 31 28.81 -18.15 -19.74
N GLY A 32 29.52 -17.03 -19.74
CA GLY A 32 29.43 -16.06 -18.65
C GLY A 32 28.27 -15.09 -18.82
N VAL A 33 27.56 -14.83 -17.72
CA VAL A 33 26.58 -13.73 -17.58
C VAL A 33 26.97 -12.87 -16.38
N PRO A 34 28.05 -12.07 -16.49
CA PRO A 34 28.66 -11.39 -15.36
C PRO A 34 27.74 -10.36 -14.69
N ALA A 35 26.89 -9.66 -15.43
CA ALA A 35 25.96 -8.67 -14.88
C ALA A 35 24.82 -9.34 -14.10
N LEU A 36 24.28 -10.45 -14.61
CA LEU A 36 23.28 -11.25 -13.88
C LEU A 36 23.88 -11.91 -12.63
N HIS A 37 25.11 -12.41 -12.70
CA HIS A 37 25.80 -12.92 -11.51
C HIS A 37 26.09 -11.83 -10.48
N ALA A 38 26.50 -10.63 -10.92
CA ALA A 38 26.65 -9.49 -10.02
C ALA A 38 25.32 -9.13 -9.36
N ALA A 39 24.22 -9.13 -10.11
CA ALA A 39 22.89 -8.92 -9.57
C ALA A 39 22.51 -9.98 -8.52
N CYS A 40 22.73 -11.28 -8.80
CA CYS A 40 22.48 -12.36 -7.83
C CYS A 40 23.31 -12.22 -6.54
N GLN A 41 24.56 -11.75 -6.66
CA GLN A 41 25.42 -11.51 -5.50
C GLN A 41 24.94 -10.32 -4.69
N LEU A 42 24.53 -9.25 -5.36
CA LEU A 42 23.98 -8.06 -4.72
C LEU A 42 22.64 -8.35 -4.06
N THR A 43 21.79 -9.22 -4.60
CA THR A 43 20.52 -9.62 -3.98
C THR A 43 20.62 -10.80 -3.00
N GLU A 44 21.85 -11.20 -2.64
CA GLU A 44 22.13 -12.35 -1.77
C GLU A 44 21.52 -13.70 -2.23
N LEU A 45 21.18 -13.82 -3.51
CA LEU A 45 20.69 -15.08 -4.10
C LEU A 45 21.80 -16.10 -4.32
N SER A 46 23.06 -15.67 -4.33
CA SER A 46 24.26 -16.51 -4.44
C SER A 46 25.44 -15.93 -3.68
N THR A 47 26.35 -16.79 -3.21
CA THR A 47 27.62 -16.34 -2.63
C THR A 47 28.62 -15.94 -3.71
N ARG A 48 29.68 -15.24 -3.30
CA ARG A 48 30.75 -14.78 -4.21
C ARG A 48 31.54 -15.92 -4.86
N GLN A 49 31.51 -17.12 -4.26
CA GLN A 49 32.20 -18.31 -4.74
C GLN A 49 31.30 -19.17 -5.64
N ASP A 50 29.98 -18.96 -5.60
CA ASP A 50 29.00 -19.81 -6.26
C ASP A 50 28.32 -19.09 -7.44
N GLN A 51 28.83 -19.31 -8.66
CA GLN A 51 28.15 -18.92 -9.90
C GLN A 51 27.08 -19.95 -10.28
N GLU A 52 26.12 -20.16 -9.37
CA GLU A 52 25.13 -21.21 -9.54
C GLU A 52 23.99 -20.79 -10.51
N PRO A 53 23.71 -21.58 -11.56
CA PRO A 53 22.64 -21.28 -12.52
C PRO A 53 21.26 -21.10 -11.88
N ALA A 54 21.01 -21.78 -10.76
CA ALA A 54 19.76 -21.70 -10.02
C ALA A 54 19.49 -20.29 -9.47
N ALA A 55 20.53 -19.55 -9.08
CA ALA A 55 20.38 -18.18 -8.59
C ALA A 55 19.97 -17.22 -9.70
N VAL A 56 20.57 -17.36 -10.89
CA VAL A 56 20.22 -16.58 -12.09
C VAL A 56 18.80 -16.90 -12.53
N GLU A 57 18.42 -18.19 -12.57
CA GLU A 57 17.05 -18.58 -12.89
C GLU A 57 16.04 -17.96 -11.91
N ARG A 58 16.32 -18.01 -10.60
CA ARG A 58 15.46 -17.43 -9.57
C ARG A 58 15.32 -15.93 -9.72
N LEU A 59 16.42 -15.21 -9.95
CA LEU A 59 16.41 -13.76 -10.19
C LEU A 59 15.53 -13.41 -11.40
N LEU A 60 15.70 -14.14 -12.51
CA LEU A 60 14.93 -13.88 -13.73
C LEU A 60 13.44 -14.19 -13.56
N ARG A 61 13.07 -15.24 -12.81
CA ARG A 61 11.65 -15.50 -12.50
C ARG A 61 11.02 -14.34 -11.75
N GLN A 62 11.68 -13.87 -10.69
CA GLN A 62 11.21 -12.73 -9.92
C GLN A 62 11.08 -11.49 -10.81
N ALA A 63 12.02 -11.27 -11.75
CA ALA A 63 11.98 -10.09 -12.62
C ALA A 63 10.84 -10.18 -13.63
N VAL A 64 10.51 -11.38 -14.11
CA VAL A 64 9.36 -11.59 -15.00
C VAL A 64 8.04 -11.45 -14.26
N GLU A 65 7.96 -11.88 -12.99
CA GLU A 65 6.78 -11.67 -12.14
C GLU A 65 6.40 -10.19 -12.00
N THR A 66 7.39 -9.28 -11.94
CA THR A 66 7.14 -7.83 -11.85
C THR A 66 6.45 -7.22 -13.08
N LEU A 67 6.39 -7.95 -14.21
CA LEU A 67 5.65 -7.51 -15.40
C LEU A 67 4.12 -7.59 -15.22
N GLY A 68 3.64 -8.07 -14.07
CA GLY A 68 2.20 -8.13 -13.75
C GLY A 68 1.47 -9.30 -14.42
N GLY A 69 2.20 -10.31 -14.90
CA GLY A 69 1.65 -11.49 -15.56
C GLY A 69 1.07 -11.20 -16.96
N GLY A 70 0.07 -12.00 -17.35
CA GLY A 70 -0.58 -11.90 -18.66
C GLY A 70 0.33 -12.26 -19.83
N ARG A 71 0.00 -11.76 -21.03
CA ARG A 71 0.66 -12.14 -22.29
C ARG A 71 2.16 -11.83 -22.29
N SER A 72 2.54 -10.65 -21.80
CA SER A 72 3.95 -10.21 -21.76
C SER A 72 4.78 -11.02 -20.76
N GLY A 73 4.22 -11.34 -19.58
CA GLY A 73 4.87 -12.22 -18.61
C GLY A 73 5.10 -13.62 -19.19
N GLU A 74 4.04 -14.25 -19.72
CA GLU A 74 4.13 -15.59 -20.31
C GLU A 74 5.10 -15.62 -21.51
N ALA A 75 5.06 -14.62 -22.37
CA ALA A 75 6.01 -14.50 -23.48
C ALA A 75 7.46 -14.37 -22.99
N ALA A 76 7.70 -13.69 -21.86
CA ALA A 76 9.02 -13.53 -21.27
C ALA A 76 9.54 -14.86 -20.72
N GLU A 77 8.69 -15.61 -20.02
CA GLU A 77 9.02 -16.94 -19.51
C GLU A 77 9.42 -17.90 -20.62
N TYR A 78 8.67 -17.93 -21.72
CA TYR A 78 9.02 -18.77 -22.88
C TYR A 78 10.30 -18.30 -23.57
N SER A 79 10.49 -16.98 -23.74
CA SER A 79 11.66 -16.41 -24.40
C SER A 79 12.97 -16.77 -23.68
N LEU A 80 12.95 -16.70 -22.34
CA LEU A 80 14.10 -16.99 -21.48
C LEU A 80 14.21 -18.47 -21.09
N GLY A 81 13.22 -19.29 -21.41
CA GLY A 81 13.20 -20.73 -21.09
C GLY A 81 12.94 -21.02 -19.61
N LEU A 82 12.16 -20.17 -18.96
CA LEU A 82 11.75 -20.29 -17.55
C LEU A 82 10.56 -21.24 -17.38
N VAL A 83 9.76 -21.50 -18.43
CA VAL A 83 8.68 -22.47 -18.35
C VAL A 83 9.25 -23.88 -18.16
N THR A 84 8.67 -24.67 -17.25
CA THR A 84 9.11 -26.05 -16.96
C THR A 84 9.20 -26.88 -18.24
N GLY A 85 10.34 -27.55 -18.44
CA GLY A 85 10.59 -28.35 -19.65
C GLY A 85 11.14 -27.57 -20.86
N THR A 86 11.23 -26.23 -20.79
CA THR A 86 11.68 -25.39 -21.93
C THR A 86 13.15 -24.95 -21.86
N LYS A 87 13.85 -25.25 -20.76
CA LYS A 87 15.24 -24.81 -20.48
C LYS A 87 16.25 -25.17 -21.57
N LEU A 88 16.05 -26.32 -22.22
CA LEU A 88 16.93 -26.87 -23.26
C LEU A 88 16.38 -26.70 -24.68
N TRP A 89 15.25 -26.00 -24.84
CA TRP A 89 14.73 -25.72 -26.18
C TRP A 89 15.73 -24.88 -26.97
N ASN A 90 15.68 -24.97 -28.30
CA ASN A 90 16.45 -24.06 -29.14
C ASN A 90 15.77 -22.68 -29.20
N VAL A 91 16.50 -21.68 -29.71
CA VAL A 91 16.00 -20.30 -29.83
C VAL A 91 14.74 -20.22 -30.68
N THR A 92 14.66 -21.00 -31.75
CA THR A 92 13.53 -21.00 -32.69
C THR A 92 12.24 -21.45 -32.02
N ASP A 93 12.30 -22.51 -31.20
CA ASP A 93 11.12 -23.07 -30.53
C ASP A 93 10.65 -22.18 -29.38
N ARG A 94 11.59 -21.64 -28.57
CA ARG A 94 11.27 -20.61 -27.55
C ARG A 94 10.59 -19.40 -28.17
N ARG A 95 11.12 -18.90 -29.28
CA ARG A 95 10.57 -17.72 -29.97
C ARG A 95 9.18 -17.98 -30.55
N LYS A 96 8.94 -19.16 -31.12
CA LYS A 96 7.60 -19.55 -31.59
C LYS A 96 6.59 -19.62 -30.43
N ALA A 97 6.98 -20.18 -29.30
CA ALA A 97 6.13 -20.26 -28.11
C ALA A 97 5.85 -18.87 -27.51
N ALA A 98 6.87 -18.02 -27.38
CA ALA A 98 6.71 -16.65 -26.89
C ALA A 98 5.83 -15.79 -27.81
N ALA A 99 6.00 -15.91 -29.14
CA ALA A 99 5.16 -15.21 -30.11
C ALA A 99 3.70 -15.66 -30.02
N LYS A 100 3.47 -16.97 -29.81
CA LYS A 100 2.13 -17.53 -29.59
C LYS A 100 1.49 -16.98 -28.31
N ALA A 101 2.22 -16.94 -27.19
CA ALA A 101 1.75 -16.37 -25.93
C ALA A 101 1.39 -14.87 -26.08
N GLN A 102 2.21 -14.13 -26.84
CA GLN A 102 1.96 -12.72 -27.13
C GLN A 102 0.80 -12.49 -28.12
N GLY A 103 0.39 -13.52 -28.87
CA GLY A 103 -0.66 -13.45 -29.89
C GLY A 103 -0.21 -12.77 -31.20
N VAL A 104 1.08 -12.85 -31.54
CA VAL A 104 1.66 -12.23 -32.75
C VAL A 104 2.41 -13.25 -33.61
N ALA A 105 2.69 -12.91 -34.86
CA ALA A 105 3.54 -13.73 -35.72
C ALA A 105 4.99 -13.77 -35.21
N THR A 106 5.66 -14.91 -35.37
CA THR A 106 7.04 -15.14 -34.90
C THR A 106 8.04 -14.09 -35.40
N GLU A 107 7.89 -13.63 -36.64
CA GLU A 107 8.77 -12.61 -37.22
C GLU A 107 8.50 -11.21 -36.64
N THR A 108 7.23 -10.88 -36.35
CA THR A 108 6.87 -9.64 -35.64
C THR A 108 7.40 -9.63 -34.22
N PHE A 109 7.28 -10.78 -33.53
CA PHE A 109 7.85 -10.95 -32.19
C PHE A 109 9.36 -10.68 -32.21
N ARG A 110 10.08 -11.32 -33.14
CA ARG A 110 11.53 -11.17 -33.30
C ARG A 110 11.98 -9.72 -33.50
N LYS A 111 11.27 -8.94 -34.31
CA LYS A 111 11.69 -7.59 -34.70
C LYS A 111 11.45 -6.54 -33.62
N THR A 112 10.37 -6.67 -32.85
CA THR A 112 9.90 -5.60 -31.97
C THR A 112 9.74 -6.06 -30.54
N TYR A 113 8.90 -7.07 -30.31
CA TYR A 113 8.51 -7.48 -28.95
C TYR A 113 9.65 -8.12 -28.19
N GLU A 114 10.51 -8.90 -28.84
CA GLU A 114 11.63 -9.58 -28.18
C GLU A 114 12.57 -8.57 -27.50
N THR A 115 12.94 -7.50 -28.20
CA THR A 115 13.81 -6.46 -27.63
C THR A 115 13.14 -5.71 -26.49
N GLN A 116 11.89 -5.27 -26.67
CA GLN A 116 11.13 -4.55 -25.64
C GLN A 116 10.97 -5.39 -24.37
N LEU A 117 10.69 -6.68 -24.55
CA LEU A 117 10.50 -7.61 -23.45
C LEU A 117 11.80 -7.82 -22.66
N LEU A 118 12.95 -7.95 -23.32
CA LEU A 118 14.24 -8.04 -22.63
C LEU A 118 14.59 -6.75 -21.88
N GLN A 119 14.23 -5.58 -22.43
CA GLN A 119 14.41 -4.28 -21.74
C GLN A 119 13.58 -4.21 -20.46
N GLN A 120 12.31 -4.62 -20.51
CA GLN A 120 11.44 -4.65 -19.34
C GLN A 120 11.94 -5.64 -18.27
N VAL A 121 12.47 -6.80 -18.67
CA VAL A 121 13.09 -7.74 -17.72
C VAL A 121 14.35 -7.14 -17.08
N ALA A 122 15.18 -6.41 -17.84
CA ALA A 122 16.34 -5.70 -17.30
C ALA A 122 15.93 -4.63 -16.28
N GLU A 123 14.89 -3.86 -16.55
CA GLU A 123 14.30 -2.91 -15.60
C GLU A 123 13.79 -3.62 -14.34
N GLY A 124 13.12 -4.77 -14.48
CA GLY A 124 12.69 -5.60 -13.34
C GLY A 124 13.85 -6.07 -12.47
N VAL A 125 14.98 -6.45 -13.05
CA VAL A 125 16.20 -6.80 -12.29
C VAL A 125 16.77 -5.59 -11.55
N LEU A 126 16.80 -4.41 -12.19
CA LEU A 126 17.26 -3.18 -11.54
C LEU A 126 16.33 -2.74 -10.39
N ALA A 127 15.01 -2.88 -10.56
CA ALA A 127 14.04 -2.60 -9.51
C ALA A 127 14.28 -3.50 -8.29
N GLN A 128 14.53 -4.79 -8.50
CA GLN A 128 14.87 -5.70 -7.41
C GLN A 128 16.18 -5.34 -6.71
N LEU A 129 17.21 -4.91 -7.45
CA LEU A 129 18.47 -4.45 -6.86
C LEU A 129 18.26 -3.21 -6.00
N HIS A 130 17.43 -2.28 -6.47
CA HIS A 130 17.05 -1.10 -5.72
C HIS A 130 16.30 -1.46 -4.43
N ASP A 131 15.28 -2.31 -4.52
CA ASP A 131 14.50 -2.76 -3.38
C ASP A 131 15.34 -3.53 -2.36
N TRP A 132 16.19 -4.44 -2.84
CA TRP A 132 17.11 -5.18 -1.98
C TRP A 132 18.08 -4.25 -1.28
N ARG A 133 18.64 -3.24 -1.98
CA ARG A 133 19.52 -2.24 -1.36
C ARG A 133 18.81 -1.51 -0.24
N LEU A 134 17.56 -1.07 -0.44
CA LEU A 134 16.78 -0.42 0.61
C LEU A 134 16.64 -1.33 1.84
N ARG A 135 16.28 -2.61 1.65
CA ARG A 135 16.12 -3.59 2.75
C ARG A 135 17.44 -3.95 3.44
N SER A 136 18.51 -4.17 2.72
CA SER A 136 19.80 -4.51 3.32
C SER A 136 20.41 -3.32 4.06
N THR A 137 20.13 -2.11 3.58
CA THR A 137 20.48 -0.89 4.29
C THR A 137 19.68 -0.77 5.59
N LEU A 138 18.39 -1.17 5.60
CA LEU A 138 17.60 -1.26 6.83
C LEU A 138 18.21 -2.20 7.87
N LEU A 139 18.52 -3.42 7.47
CA LEU A 139 19.12 -4.43 8.34
C LEU A 139 20.52 -4.05 8.83
N ALA A 140 21.28 -3.31 8.02
CA ALA A 140 22.57 -2.75 8.42
C ALA A 140 22.43 -1.54 9.37
N MET A 141 21.36 -0.74 9.22
CA MET A 141 21.05 0.43 10.04
C MET A 141 20.47 0.06 11.42
N GLU A 142 19.75 -1.07 11.55
CA GLU A 142 19.43 -1.68 12.86
C GLU A 142 20.68 -1.89 13.73
N ARG A 143 21.87 -1.95 13.11
CA ARG A 143 23.16 -2.12 13.79
C ARG A 143 23.98 -0.84 13.96
N ARG A 144 23.68 0.26 13.25
CA ARG A 144 24.39 1.56 13.37
C ARG A 144 23.53 2.77 12.94
N HIS A 145 23.60 3.86 13.72
CA HIS A 145 23.04 5.17 13.39
C HIS A 145 23.39 5.62 11.95
N PRO A 146 22.41 6.04 11.12
CA PRO A 146 22.67 6.43 9.74
C PRO A 146 23.03 7.92 9.67
N ALA A 147 24.26 8.23 9.26
CA ALA A 147 24.71 9.58 8.98
C ALA A 147 24.55 9.97 7.48
N ASP A 148 23.94 9.12 6.64
CA ASP A 148 23.84 9.37 5.20
C ASP A 148 22.50 10.01 4.77
N SER A 149 22.59 11.30 4.42
CA SER A 149 21.47 12.21 4.12
C SER A 149 20.57 11.84 2.94
N ARG A 150 21.02 11.03 1.97
CA ARG A 150 20.20 10.70 0.77
C ARG A 150 19.17 9.60 1.02
N LEU A 151 19.49 8.66 1.90
CA LEU A 151 18.58 7.57 2.29
C LEU A 151 17.50 8.07 3.24
N ALA A 152 17.88 9.03 4.10
CA ALA A 152 16.97 9.80 4.92
C ALA A 152 15.83 10.44 4.10
N VAL A 153 16.15 11.05 2.95
CA VAL A 153 15.15 11.69 2.07
C VAL A 153 14.17 10.68 1.47
N GLN A 154 14.64 9.51 1.01
CA GLN A 154 13.76 8.46 0.47
C GLN A 154 12.84 7.86 1.54
N TRP A 155 13.30 7.82 2.79
CA TRP A 155 12.50 7.40 3.94
C TRP A 155 11.42 8.41 4.30
N VAL A 156 11.76 9.70 4.32
CA VAL A 156 10.78 10.77 4.56
C VAL A 156 9.71 10.79 3.47
N GLU A 157 10.07 10.64 2.20
CA GLU A 157 9.09 10.54 1.11
C GLU A 157 8.16 9.32 1.27
N ARG A 158 8.68 8.19 1.77
CA ARG A 158 7.89 6.99 2.00
C ARG A 158 6.91 7.18 3.16
N PHE A 159 7.37 7.75 4.27
CA PHE A 159 6.49 8.06 5.41
C PHE A 159 5.50 9.18 5.10
N GLU A 160 5.84 10.12 4.22
CA GLU A 160 4.86 11.09 3.71
C GLU A 160 3.70 10.36 3.01
N ALA A 161 4.00 9.35 2.18
CA ALA A 161 2.97 8.53 1.56
C ALA A 161 2.15 7.73 2.59
N TYR A 162 2.78 7.19 3.64
CA TYR A 162 2.07 6.53 4.74
C TYR A 162 1.17 7.48 5.49
N TYR A 163 1.64 8.69 5.81
CA TYR A 163 0.86 9.69 6.53
C TYR A 163 -0.32 10.26 5.72
N ARG A 164 -0.22 10.23 4.38
CA ARG A 164 -1.36 10.52 3.49
C ARG A 164 -2.47 9.47 3.60
N ILE A 165 -2.14 8.21 3.85
CA ILE A 165 -3.12 7.13 4.13
C ILE A 165 -3.57 7.20 5.59
N TRP A 166 -2.64 7.44 6.52
CA TRP A 166 -2.88 7.53 7.96
C TRP A 166 -3.94 8.57 8.31
N THR A 167 -3.84 9.77 7.74
CA THR A 167 -4.75 10.88 8.06
C THR A 167 -6.23 10.53 7.85
N PRO A 168 -6.65 10.04 6.67
CA PRO A 168 -8.03 9.61 6.47
C PRO A 168 -8.40 8.34 7.25
N VAL A 169 -7.47 7.40 7.51
CA VAL A 169 -7.75 6.22 8.34
C VAL A 169 -8.03 6.60 9.79
N TRP A 170 -7.23 7.51 10.35
CA TRP A 170 -7.46 8.08 11.68
C TRP A 170 -8.80 8.82 11.73
N GLN A 171 -9.08 9.67 10.73
CA GLN A 171 -10.35 10.39 10.64
C GLN A 171 -11.54 9.43 10.57
N LEU A 172 -11.45 8.36 9.78
CA LEU A 172 -12.49 7.34 9.68
C LEU A 172 -12.81 6.74 11.05
N ALA A 173 -11.79 6.33 11.82
CA ALA A 173 -11.99 5.79 13.16
C ALA A 173 -12.66 6.82 14.09
N ALA A 174 -12.17 8.06 14.08
CA ALA A 174 -12.68 9.14 14.92
C ALA A 174 -14.14 9.49 14.60
N ASP A 175 -14.48 9.59 13.32
CA ASP A 175 -15.85 9.91 12.88
C ASP A 175 -16.82 8.74 13.18
N LEU A 176 -16.39 7.48 13.04
CA LEU A 176 -17.19 6.32 13.44
C LEU A 176 -17.42 6.28 14.96
N GLN A 177 -16.39 6.53 15.76
CA GLN A 177 -16.50 6.63 17.22
C GLN A 177 -17.43 7.77 17.63
N ALA A 178 -17.31 8.94 17.01
CA ALA A 178 -18.16 10.08 17.27
C ALA A 178 -19.63 9.79 16.90
N ALA A 179 -19.88 9.12 15.78
CA ALA A 179 -21.23 8.71 15.37
C ALA A 179 -21.87 7.77 16.41
N VAL A 180 -21.13 6.74 16.84
CA VAL A 180 -21.59 5.77 17.83
C VAL A 180 -21.81 6.42 19.20
N ALA A 181 -20.87 7.25 19.67
CA ALA A 181 -20.98 7.95 20.93
C ALA A 181 -22.17 8.93 20.96
N THR A 182 -22.38 9.68 19.87
CA THR A 182 -23.49 10.65 19.76
C THR A 182 -24.85 9.97 19.86
N ARG A 183 -25.02 8.78 19.26
CA ARG A 183 -26.29 8.01 19.34
C ARG A 183 -26.60 7.47 20.73
N ARG A 184 -25.56 7.24 21.54
CA ARG A 184 -25.70 6.78 22.93
C ARG A 184 -25.93 7.93 23.91
N ALA A 185 -25.60 9.16 23.50
CA ALA A 185 -25.74 10.31 24.37
C ALA A 185 -27.20 10.51 24.79
N PRO A 186 -27.46 10.93 26.05
CA PRO A 186 -28.81 11.23 26.48
C PRO A 186 -29.37 12.40 25.65
N PRO A 187 -30.69 12.44 25.37
CA PRO A 187 -31.33 13.55 24.69
C PRO A 187 -30.97 14.88 25.35
N THR A 188 -30.59 15.87 24.54
CA THR A 188 -30.22 17.22 24.99
C THR A 188 -31.04 18.25 24.22
N ALA A 189 -31.44 19.33 24.91
CA ALA A 189 -32.31 20.36 24.32
C ALA A 189 -31.57 21.30 23.38
N HIS A 190 -30.26 21.44 23.57
CA HIS A 190 -29.40 22.40 22.88
C HIS A 190 -28.10 21.70 22.40
N PRO A 191 -27.39 22.27 21.43
CA PRO A 191 -26.10 21.75 21.00
C PRO A 191 -25.04 21.78 22.12
N PRO A 192 -24.08 20.84 22.11
CA PRO A 192 -23.04 20.77 23.15
C PRO A 192 -22.05 21.94 23.09
N TRP A 193 -21.91 22.59 21.93
CA TRP A 193 -21.02 23.75 21.76
C TRP A 193 -21.71 25.10 22.02
N ASP A 194 -23.03 25.10 22.17
CA ASP A 194 -23.82 26.31 22.45
C ASP A 194 -24.95 25.99 23.44
N PRO A 195 -24.63 26.00 24.76
CA PRO A 195 -25.60 25.68 25.81
C PRO A 195 -26.76 26.66 25.93
N GLU A 196 -26.64 27.85 25.34
CA GLU A 196 -27.65 28.91 25.39
C GLU A 196 -28.54 28.93 24.16
N SER A 197 -28.30 28.03 23.19
CA SER A 197 -29.09 27.97 21.97
C SER A 197 -30.50 27.43 22.22
N ASP A 198 -31.49 28.15 21.71
CA ASP A 198 -32.89 27.72 21.64
C ASP A 198 -33.13 26.79 20.42
N GLU A 199 -32.12 26.50 19.60
CA GLU A 199 -32.26 25.63 18.44
C GLU A 199 -32.38 24.15 18.87
N PRO A 200 -33.39 23.41 18.34
CA PRO A 200 -33.55 22.00 18.67
C PRO A 200 -32.35 21.20 18.18
N TYR A 201 -31.71 20.46 19.08
CA TYR A 201 -30.56 19.62 18.77
C TYR A 201 -30.97 18.17 18.56
N ASP A 202 -30.86 17.70 17.31
CA ASP A 202 -31.17 16.32 16.92
C ASP A 202 -29.89 15.46 16.92
N LEU A 203 -29.75 14.62 17.95
CA LEU A 203 -28.63 13.69 18.08
C LEU A 203 -28.55 12.67 16.94
N GLU A 204 -29.68 12.26 16.38
CA GLU A 204 -29.71 11.29 15.28
C GLU A 204 -29.24 11.93 13.97
N ASP A 205 -29.65 13.17 13.69
CA ASP A 205 -29.10 13.90 12.53
C ASP A 205 -27.61 14.23 12.70
N GLN A 206 -27.18 14.60 13.91
CA GLN A 206 -25.76 14.82 14.21
C GLN A 206 -24.95 13.53 14.01
N ALA A 207 -25.42 12.39 14.51
CA ALA A 207 -24.77 11.10 14.33
C ALA A 207 -24.69 10.69 12.85
N ARG A 208 -25.75 10.95 12.07
CA ARG A 208 -25.73 10.78 10.61
C ARG A 208 -24.74 11.73 9.94
N GLY A 209 -24.52 12.92 10.51
CA GLY A 209 -23.46 13.85 10.15
C GLY A 209 -22.08 13.22 10.23
N TYR A 210 -21.73 12.65 11.39
CA TYR A 210 -20.48 11.93 11.58
C TYR A 210 -20.36 10.70 10.68
N ALA A 211 -21.44 9.92 10.50
CA ALA A 211 -21.45 8.79 9.58
C ALA A 211 -21.13 9.22 8.12
N ARG A 212 -21.66 10.37 7.67
CA ARG A 212 -21.34 10.94 6.35
C ARG A 212 -19.87 11.38 6.26
N ALA A 213 -19.33 11.98 7.31
CA ALA A 213 -17.92 12.36 7.38
C ALA A 213 -17.00 11.12 7.35
N ALA A 214 -17.38 10.05 8.06
CA ALA A 214 -16.69 8.76 8.02
C ALA A 214 -16.66 8.16 6.61
N LEU A 215 -17.77 8.19 5.86
CA LEU A 215 -17.78 7.71 4.46
C LEU A 215 -16.81 8.49 3.57
N TYR A 216 -16.74 9.81 3.76
CA TYR A 216 -15.78 10.65 3.05
C TYR A 216 -14.34 10.29 3.44
N ALA A 217 -14.05 10.10 4.73
CA ALA A 217 -12.73 9.68 5.21
C ALA A 217 -12.34 8.30 4.65
N TYR A 218 -13.24 7.33 4.65
CA TYR A 218 -13.05 6.02 4.03
C TYR A 218 -12.74 6.14 2.53
N THR A 219 -13.47 6.99 1.81
CA THR A 219 -13.24 7.23 0.38
C THR A 219 -11.85 7.84 0.12
N ARG A 220 -11.43 8.80 0.96
CA ARG A 220 -10.09 9.39 0.89
C ARG A 220 -9.00 8.38 1.16
N TYR A 221 -9.18 7.53 2.19
CA TYR A 221 -8.27 6.43 2.49
C TYR A 221 -8.04 5.56 1.26
N HIS A 222 -9.12 5.14 0.61
CA HIS A 222 -9.08 4.32 -0.59
C HIS A 222 -8.38 5.00 -1.77
N LEU A 223 -8.60 6.30 -1.95
CA LEU A 223 -7.93 7.09 -2.98
C LEU A 223 -6.42 7.18 -2.73
N GLU A 224 -5.99 7.46 -1.50
CA GLU A 224 -4.57 7.54 -1.12
C GLU A 224 -3.89 6.17 -1.15
N LEU A 225 -4.58 5.10 -0.74
CA LEU A 225 -4.09 3.74 -0.87
C LEU A 225 -3.86 3.37 -2.35
N ARG A 226 -4.79 3.73 -3.24
CA ARG A 226 -4.61 3.52 -4.69
C ARG A 226 -3.44 4.31 -5.25
N LYS A 227 -3.25 5.57 -4.84
CA LYS A 227 -2.09 6.40 -5.21
C LYS A 227 -0.78 5.75 -4.73
N PHE A 228 -0.77 5.25 -3.49
CA PHE A 228 0.35 4.50 -2.93
C PHE A 228 0.67 3.24 -3.75
N MET A 229 -0.33 2.38 -4.02
CA MET A 229 -0.14 1.18 -4.83
C MET A 229 0.38 1.49 -6.23
N THR A 230 -0.11 2.57 -6.86
CA THR A 230 0.32 2.98 -8.21
C THR A 230 1.77 3.46 -8.22
N ARG A 231 2.17 4.22 -7.21
CA ARG A 231 3.51 4.82 -7.13
C ARG A 231 4.57 3.85 -6.60
N HIS A 232 4.17 2.94 -5.72
CA HIS A 232 5.07 2.12 -4.90
C HIS A 232 4.82 0.61 -5.01
N GLY A 233 3.91 0.17 -5.88
CA GLY A 233 3.61 -1.24 -6.10
C GLY A 233 2.93 -1.95 -4.93
N GLY A 234 2.48 -1.22 -3.90
CA GLY A 234 1.96 -1.80 -2.66
C GLY A 234 3.03 -2.32 -1.71
N LEU A 235 4.31 -2.02 -1.97
CA LEU A 235 5.41 -2.44 -1.11
C LEU A 235 5.49 -1.54 0.14
N TRP A 236 5.11 -2.11 1.28
CA TRP A 236 5.40 -1.55 2.60
C TRP A 236 6.89 -1.73 2.90
N LEU A 237 7.53 -0.67 3.41
CA LEU A 237 8.93 -0.62 3.80
C LEU A 237 8.94 -0.07 5.22
N LEU A 238 8.87 -0.96 6.19
CA LEU A 238 8.82 -0.64 7.61
C LEU A 238 10.03 -1.27 8.30
N SER A 239 10.17 -1.09 9.62
CA SER A 239 11.35 -1.54 10.36
C SER A 239 11.64 -3.05 10.19
N ASN A 240 10.61 -3.89 10.02
CA ASN A 240 10.77 -5.30 9.74
C ASN A 240 9.56 -5.91 9.00
N ALA A 241 9.76 -7.13 8.48
CA ALA A 241 8.77 -7.86 7.67
C ALA A 241 7.49 -8.23 8.44
N GLU A 242 7.56 -8.40 9.76
CA GLU A 242 6.37 -8.69 10.57
C GLU A 242 5.46 -7.45 10.64
N VAL A 243 6.03 -6.27 10.88
CA VAL A 243 5.30 -5.00 10.88
C VAL A 243 4.74 -4.71 9.49
N GLU A 244 5.50 -4.99 8.41
CA GLU A 244 5.00 -4.88 7.03
C GLU A 244 3.76 -5.74 6.80
N GLN A 245 3.78 -7.00 7.25
CA GLN A 245 2.62 -7.89 7.15
C GLN A 245 1.45 -7.39 8.00
N GLN A 246 1.69 -6.97 9.25
CA GLN A 246 0.65 -6.45 10.13
C GLN A 246 -0.04 -5.21 9.57
N VAL A 247 0.72 -4.31 8.92
CA VAL A 247 0.16 -3.14 8.24
C VAL A 247 -0.70 -3.55 7.03
N ALA A 248 -0.21 -4.49 6.21
CA ALA A 248 -0.99 -5.02 5.10
C ALA A 248 -2.29 -5.70 5.57
N ASP A 249 -2.24 -6.45 6.66
CA ASP A 249 -3.39 -7.11 7.27
C ASP A 249 -4.38 -6.09 7.86
N ALA A 250 -3.90 -5.01 8.47
CA ALA A 250 -4.75 -3.93 8.96
C ALA A 250 -5.50 -3.23 7.80
N VAL A 251 -4.80 -2.91 6.71
CA VAL A 251 -5.39 -2.35 5.48
C VAL A 251 -6.49 -3.27 4.92
N TYR A 252 -6.22 -4.59 4.87
CA TYR A 252 -7.22 -5.58 4.45
C TYR A 252 -8.44 -5.60 5.37
N ARG A 253 -8.23 -5.60 6.70
CA ARG A 253 -9.31 -5.61 7.68
C ARG A 253 -10.19 -4.36 7.62
N ILE A 254 -9.64 -3.18 7.33
CA ILE A 254 -10.42 -1.95 7.17
C ILE A 254 -11.47 -2.12 6.06
N GLY A 255 -11.09 -2.72 4.93
CA GLY A 255 -12.03 -3.02 3.83
C GLY A 255 -12.98 -4.17 4.16
N TRP A 256 -12.53 -5.18 4.90
CA TRP A 256 -13.30 -6.38 5.19
C TRP A 256 -14.48 -6.17 6.14
N HIS A 257 -14.35 -5.28 7.13
CA HIS A 257 -15.33 -5.10 8.20
C HIS A 257 -16.44 -4.08 7.90
N ASN A 258 -16.55 -3.63 6.65
CA ASN A 258 -17.56 -2.67 6.23
C ASN A 258 -18.34 -3.24 5.02
N PRO A 259 -19.52 -2.69 4.69
CA PRO A 259 -20.40 -3.32 3.70
C PRO A 259 -20.01 -3.03 2.24
N MET A 260 -18.96 -2.23 2.00
CA MET A 260 -18.58 -1.82 0.65
C MET A 260 -17.91 -2.95 -0.13
N ASN A 261 -18.29 -3.09 -1.39
CA ASN A 261 -17.59 -3.97 -2.34
C ASN A 261 -16.66 -3.14 -3.27
N GLU A 262 -15.92 -3.84 -4.14
CA GLU A 262 -14.97 -3.19 -5.06
C GLU A 262 -15.63 -2.23 -6.06
N ASP A 263 -16.88 -2.49 -6.47
CA ASP A 263 -17.60 -1.59 -7.38
C ASP A 263 -17.97 -0.29 -6.66
N ASP A 264 -18.41 -0.37 -5.40
CA ASP A 264 -18.70 0.79 -4.55
C ASP A 264 -17.43 1.60 -4.28
N ASP A 265 -16.35 0.92 -3.86
CA ASP A 265 -15.04 1.54 -3.62
C ASP A 265 -14.51 2.24 -4.88
N SER A 266 -14.65 1.60 -6.04
CA SER A 266 -14.27 2.16 -7.35
C SER A 266 -15.09 3.39 -7.70
N TRP A 267 -16.42 3.33 -7.50
CA TRP A 267 -17.33 4.44 -7.76
C TRP A 267 -16.99 5.64 -6.87
N LEU A 268 -16.83 5.42 -5.57
CA LEU A 268 -16.49 6.43 -4.57
C LEU A 268 -15.15 7.10 -4.88
N ARG A 269 -14.09 6.31 -5.12
CA ARG A 269 -12.75 6.83 -5.46
C ARG A 269 -12.79 7.71 -6.71
N ARG A 270 -13.47 7.25 -7.77
CA ARG A 270 -13.57 8.01 -9.03
C ARG A 270 -14.26 9.35 -8.81
N HIS A 271 -15.39 9.37 -8.11
CA HIS A 271 -16.17 10.58 -7.92
C HIS A 271 -15.50 11.56 -6.94
N LEU A 272 -14.72 11.06 -5.98
CA LEU A 272 -13.87 11.92 -5.16
C LEU A 272 -12.71 12.51 -5.96
N ALA A 273 -12.02 11.72 -6.80
CA ALA A 273 -10.94 12.21 -7.64
C ALA A 273 -11.39 13.27 -8.66
N ASP A 274 -12.63 13.15 -9.17
CA ASP A 274 -13.25 14.11 -10.08
C ASP A 274 -13.81 15.36 -9.34
N SER A 275 -13.93 15.31 -8.01
CA SER A 275 -14.44 16.43 -7.22
C SER A 275 -13.44 17.58 -7.16
N ARG A 276 -13.95 18.82 -7.16
CA ARG A 276 -13.11 20.01 -7.10
C ARG A 276 -12.29 20.02 -5.81
N HIS A 277 -10.98 19.78 -5.93
CA HIS A 277 -10.02 19.74 -4.82
C HIS A 277 -10.29 18.67 -3.75
N GLU A 278 -10.98 17.57 -4.10
CA GLU A 278 -11.27 16.49 -3.14
C GLU A 278 -12.10 16.99 -1.93
N GLU A 279 -12.87 18.08 -2.09
CA GLU A 279 -13.59 18.76 -0.99
C GLU A 279 -14.84 17.99 -0.51
N PRO A 280 -15.07 17.89 0.82
CA PRO A 280 -16.13 17.07 1.41
C PRO A 280 -17.54 17.52 1.01
N GLN A 281 -17.79 18.83 0.90
CA GLN A 281 -19.12 19.34 0.57
C GLN A 281 -19.52 19.00 -0.87
N HIS A 282 -18.58 19.10 -1.81
CA HIS A 282 -18.83 18.77 -3.21
C HIS A 282 -19.04 17.25 -3.38
N PHE A 283 -18.19 16.45 -2.72
CA PHE A 283 -18.36 15.01 -2.68
C PHE A 283 -19.73 14.60 -2.11
N ALA A 284 -20.13 15.18 -0.97
CA ALA A 284 -21.43 14.90 -0.37
C ALA A 284 -22.61 15.25 -1.30
N HIS A 285 -22.50 16.32 -2.09
CA HIS A 285 -23.50 16.68 -3.09
C HIS A 285 -23.56 15.63 -4.21
N LEU A 286 -22.41 15.19 -4.73
CA LEU A 286 -22.32 14.15 -5.77
C LEU A 286 -22.97 12.84 -5.30
N VAL A 287 -22.63 12.38 -4.10
CA VAL A 287 -23.20 11.17 -3.49
C VAL A 287 -24.74 11.26 -3.41
N ARG A 288 -25.29 12.39 -2.98
CA ARG A 288 -26.75 12.58 -2.85
C ARG A 288 -27.47 12.78 -4.19
N SER A 289 -26.75 13.17 -5.24
CA SER A 289 -27.33 13.44 -6.57
C SER A 289 -27.43 12.22 -7.47
N SER A 290 -26.78 11.10 -7.10
CA SER A 290 -26.72 9.86 -7.87
C SER A 290 -27.51 8.77 -7.16
N SER A 291 -28.25 7.93 -7.91
CA SER A 291 -28.94 6.77 -7.33
C SER A 291 -27.97 5.76 -6.71
N VAL A 292 -26.80 5.57 -7.32
CA VAL A 292 -25.73 4.70 -6.79
C VAL A 292 -25.17 5.29 -5.50
N GLY A 293 -24.88 6.59 -5.49
CA GLY A 293 -24.36 7.27 -4.30
C GLY A 293 -25.35 7.27 -3.13
N VAL A 294 -26.64 7.43 -3.40
CA VAL A 294 -27.69 7.33 -2.38
C VAL A 294 -27.79 5.91 -1.82
N ALA A 295 -27.67 4.88 -2.66
CA ALA A 295 -27.67 3.48 -2.20
C ALA A 295 -26.48 3.20 -1.27
N ILE A 296 -25.27 3.56 -1.69
CA ILE A 296 -24.04 3.43 -0.90
C ILE A 296 -24.17 4.18 0.43
N LEU A 297 -24.63 5.43 0.41
CA LEU A 297 -24.79 6.22 1.63
C LEU A 297 -25.83 5.62 2.58
N THR A 298 -26.90 5.05 2.05
CA THR A 298 -27.94 4.41 2.86
C THR A 298 -27.38 3.17 3.55
N GLU A 299 -26.72 2.28 2.80
CA GLU A 299 -26.08 1.08 3.33
C GLU A 299 -24.99 1.42 4.36
N TRP A 300 -24.18 2.44 4.10
CA TRP A 300 -23.20 2.93 5.06
C TRP A 300 -23.84 3.45 6.35
N GLN A 301 -24.92 4.22 6.25
CA GLN A 301 -25.64 4.70 7.43
C GLN A 301 -26.27 3.54 8.20
N GLU A 302 -26.89 2.57 7.52
CA GLU A 302 -27.43 1.36 8.14
C GLU A 302 -26.34 0.60 8.89
N TYR A 303 -25.17 0.41 8.27
CA TYR A 303 -24.00 -0.18 8.90
C TYR A 303 -23.58 0.55 10.18
N VAL A 304 -23.41 1.87 10.15
CA VAL A 304 -23.07 2.65 11.36
C VAL A 304 -24.17 2.53 12.41
N THR A 305 -25.44 2.53 11.99
CA THR A 305 -26.56 2.42 12.91
C THR A 305 -26.74 1.04 13.53
N SER A 306 -26.18 0.00 12.92
CA SER A 306 -26.22 -1.39 13.40
C SER A 306 -25.44 -1.61 14.70
N CYS A 307 -24.51 -0.71 15.04
CA CYS A 307 -23.79 -0.78 16.30
C CYS A 307 -24.73 -0.50 17.49
N THR A 308 -24.79 -1.47 18.41
CA THR A 308 -25.57 -1.40 19.66
C THR A 308 -24.71 -1.61 20.91
N CYS A 309 -23.38 -1.61 20.77
CA CYS A 309 -22.47 -1.84 21.88
C CYS A 309 -22.64 -0.78 22.98
N PRO A 310 -22.29 -1.06 24.25
CA PRO A 310 -22.45 -0.11 25.35
C PRO A 310 -21.36 0.96 25.39
N GLY A 311 -20.14 0.61 24.97
CA GLY A 311 -18.95 1.48 25.02
C GLY A 311 -18.05 1.31 23.82
N ASN A 312 -16.95 2.06 23.79
CA ASN A 312 -15.85 1.83 22.85
C ASN A 312 -14.83 0.83 23.42
N ASP A 313 -14.70 0.76 24.74
CA ASP A 313 -13.74 -0.11 25.43
C ASP A 313 -14.23 -1.56 25.60
N ASP A 314 -15.52 -1.81 25.40
CA ASP A 314 -16.14 -3.14 25.52
C ASP A 314 -17.11 -3.38 24.35
N PRO A 315 -16.60 -3.55 23.12
CA PRO A 315 -17.43 -3.83 21.95
C PRO A 315 -17.99 -5.25 22.02
N ALA A 316 -19.24 -5.42 21.62
CA ALA A 316 -19.86 -6.74 21.53
C ALA A 316 -19.13 -7.61 20.50
N GLU A 317 -19.01 -8.90 20.80
CA GLU A 317 -18.39 -9.88 19.90
C GLU A 317 -19.09 -9.86 18.54
N GLY A 318 -18.32 -9.55 17.47
CA GLY A 318 -18.84 -9.47 16.10
C GLY A 318 -19.36 -8.10 15.66
N CYS A 319 -19.25 -7.04 16.46
CA CYS A 319 -19.59 -5.69 16.01
C CYS A 319 -18.64 -5.23 14.89
N GLN A 320 -19.18 -5.14 13.67
CA GLN A 320 -18.40 -4.78 12.48
C GLN A 320 -17.92 -3.31 12.50
N VAL A 321 -18.69 -2.41 13.12
CA VAL A 321 -18.29 -1.01 13.31
C VAL A 321 -17.04 -0.90 14.18
N HIS A 322 -17.04 -1.56 15.34
CA HIS A 322 -15.86 -1.59 16.22
C HIS A 322 -14.70 -2.38 15.62
N ALA A 323 -14.95 -3.43 14.84
CA ALA A 323 -13.89 -4.12 14.11
C ALA A 323 -13.19 -3.23 13.07
N THR A 324 -13.96 -2.36 12.39
CA THR A 324 -13.39 -1.36 11.46
C THR A 324 -12.62 -0.28 12.22
N ILE A 325 -13.15 0.23 13.32
CA ILE A 325 -12.46 1.18 14.21
C ILE A 325 -11.13 0.59 14.68
N GLN A 326 -11.13 -0.66 15.17
CA GLN A 326 -9.91 -1.34 15.63
C GLN A 326 -8.90 -1.53 14.50
N ALA A 327 -9.34 -1.93 13.31
CA ALA A 327 -8.43 -2.09 12.17
C ALA A 327 -7.78 -0.75 11.76
N CYS A 328 -8.53 0.36 11.83
CA CYS A 328 -8.01 1.70 11.60
C CYS A 328 -6.98 2.10 12.68
N GLN A 329 -7.28 1.82 13.96
CA GLN A 329 -6.39 2.10 15.08
C GLN A 329 -5.10 1.29 14.98
N ASP A 330 -5.20 -0.02 14.69
CA ASP A 330 -4.04 -0.90 14.49
C ASP A 330 -3.12 -0.35 13.39
N PHE A 331 -3.69 0.05 12.25
CA PHE A 331 -2.91 0.69 11.18
C PHE A 331 -2.20 1.95 11.67
N CYS A 332 -2.92 2.85 12.35
CA CYS A 332 -2.37 4.11 12.83
C CYS A 332 -1.25 3.90 13.86
N ASP A 333 -1.48 2.98 14.81
CA ASP A 333 -0.53 2.62 15.87
C ASP A 333 0.74 2.00 15.29
N LEU A 334 0.61 1.11 14.31
CA LEU A 334 1.75 0.49 13.63
C LEU A 334 2.60 1.53 12.89
N ILE A 335 1.97 2.43 12.12
CA ILE A 335 2.68 3.48 11.39
C ILE A 335 3.35 4.47 12.35
N ASP A 336 2.66 4.91 13.41
CA ASP A 336 3.23 5.83 14.40
C ASP A 336 4.39 5.19 15.18
N ALA A 337 4.22 3.92 15.61
CA ALA A 337 5.27 3.19 16.32
C ALA A 337 6.50 2.97 15.43
N ASP A 338 6.30 2.71 14.14
CA ASP A 338 7.40 2.57 13.21
C ASP A 338 8.07 3.92 12.90
N TRP A 339 7.27 4.96 12.68
CA TRP A 339 7.77 6.33 12.54
C TRP A 339 8.62 6.74 13.73
N LEU A 340 8.21 6.43 14.97
CA LEU A 340 8.96 6.77 16.18
C LEU A 340 10.37 6.15 16.21
N LYS A 341 10.50 4.88 15.80
CA LYS A 341 11.81 4.20 15.71
C LYS A 341 12.77 4.92 14.76
N ILE A 342 12.23 5.65 13.80
CA ILE A 342 12.93 6.32 12.71
C ILE A 342 13.13 7.80 13.01
N ALA A 343 12.13 8.44 13.58
CA ALA A 343 12.12 9.84 13.98
C ALA A 343 13.15 10.10 15.08
N ASP A 344 13.41 9.11 15.94
CA ASP A 344 14.54 9.12 16.88
C ASP A 344 15.90 9.31 16.18
N TRP A 345 16.01 8.99 14.88
CA TRP A 345 17.21 9.28 14.09
C TRP A 345 17.34 10.77 13.70
N TYR A 346 16.24 11.54 13.73
CA TYR A 346 16.19 12.95 13.35
C TYR A 346 16.09 13.90 14.55
N GLN A 347 15.45 13.49 15.66
CA GLN A 347 15.44 14.21 16.93
C GLN A 347 15.27 13.24 18.12
N PRO A 348 16.33 12.96 18.89
CA PRO A 348 16.23 12.09 20.06
C PRO A 348 15.58 12.87 21.22
N ALA A 349 14.23 12.94 21.27
CA ALA A 349 13.42 13.25 22.46
C ALA A 349 11.93 13.57 22.21
N SER A 350 11.43 13.68 20.98
CA SER A 350 10.04 14.14 20.75
C SER A 350 9.12 13.00 20.32
N GLN A 351 8.31 12.49 21.26
CA GLN A 351 7.12 11.74 20.89
C GLN A 351 6.13 12.68 20.17
N PRO A 352 5.64 12.34 18.97
CA PRO A 352 4.49 13.01 18.38
C PRO A 352 3.33 12.90 19.37
N ARG A 353 2.82 14.04 19.83
CA ARG A 353 1.59 14.04 20.61
C ARG A 353 0.44 13.91 19.63
N ARG A 354 -0.43 12.92 19.85
CA ARG A 354 -1.73 12.86 19.15
C ARG A 354 -2.46 14.19 19.38
N GLY A 355 -3.14 14.67 18.34
CA GLY A 355 -4.01 15.84 18.47
C GLY A 355 -5.09 15.59 19.53
N VAL A 356 -5.56 16.66 20.17
CA VAL A 356 -6.64 16.59 21.17
C VAL A 356 -7.88 15.97 20.53
N THR A 357 -8.51 15.01 21.19
CA THR A 357 -9.74 14.39 20.66
C THR A 357 -10.96 15.27 20.94
N GLY A 358 -12.03 15.09 20.16
CA GLY A 358 -13.30 15.78 20.42
C GLY A 358 -13.89 15.46 21.81
N GLU A 359 -13.68 14.23 22.28
CA GLU A 359 -14.07 13.77 23.62
C GLU A 359 -13.29 14.49 24.72
N GLU A 360 -11.96 14.60 24.59
CA GLU A 360 -11.12 15.36 25.53
C GLU A 360 -11.50 16.85 25.60
N LEU A 361 -11.85 17.46 24.46
CA LEU A 361 -12.35 18.84 24.42
C LEU A 361 -13.73 18.96 25.07
N TYR A 362 -14.60 17.97 24.86
CA TYR A 362 -15.93 17.92 25.44
C TYR A 362 -15.89 17.77 26.96
N GLU A 363 -15.07 16.85 27.47
CA GLU A 363 -14.85 16.66 28.91
C GLU A 363 -14.23 17.89 29.56
N ARG A 364 -13.20 18.50 28.94
CA ARG A 364 -12.64 19.78 29.43
C ARG A 364 -13.70 20.87 29.53
N ARG A 365 -14.56 21.00 28.52
CA ARG A 365 -15.60 22.02 28.51
C ARG A 365 -16.67 21.78 29.57
N LEU A 366 -17.03 20.52 29.83
CA LEU A 366 -17.93 20.14 30.94
C LEU A 366 -17.30 20.43 32.32
N GLN A 367 -15.98 20.31 32.45
CA GLN A 367 -15.24 20.65 33.68
C GLN A 367 -15.10 22.16 33.90
N GLU A 368 -14.96 22.95 32.83
CA GLU A 368 -14.86 24.41 32.89
C GLU A 368 -16.20 25.10 33.15
N HIS A 369 -17.31 24.45 32.76
CA HIS A 369 -18.67 24.91 33.05
C HIS A 369 -19.47 23.84 33.80
N PRO A 370 -19.13 23.55 35.08
CA PRO A 370 -19.90 22.60 35.87
C PRO A 370 -21.31 23.16 36.05
N ARG A 371 -22.33 22.39 35.65
CA ARG A 371 -23.74 22.76 35.76
C ARG A 371 -24.02 23.31 37.16
N HIS A 372 -24.43 24.57 37.26
CA HIS A 372 -25.20 25.01 38.42
C HIS A 372 -26.58 24.32 38.31
N THR A 373 -26.78 23.31 39.17
CA THR A 373 -28.08 22.68 39.44
C THR A 373 -29.20 23.67 39.67
#